data_AF-A0A6N8KSW8-F1
#
_entry.id   AF-A0A6N8KSW8-F1
#
_cell.length_a   1.000
_cell.length_b   1.000
_cell.length_c   1.000
_cell.angle_alpha   90.00
_cell.angle_beta   90.00
_cell.angle_gamma   90.00
#
_symmetry.space_group_name_H-M   'P 1'
#
loop_
_entity.id
_entity.type
_entity.pdbx_description
1 polymer ?
#
loop_
_entity_poly.entity_id
_entity_poly.type
_entity_poly.pdbx_seq_one_letter_code
_entity_poly.pdbx_strand_id
1 'polypeptide(L)' 'MKNKLKSRKENEGKTWKGNDRDPNKATLNHIQQQAQKMAELLGEKQGENYIKDTLKEWPHLIKGELEKFGKRKA' A
#
# COMPACT_ATOMS: atom_id res chain seq x y z
N MET A 1 37.91 -16.45 -19.11
CA MET A 1 36.58 -16.88 -18.60
C MET A 1 36.44 -16.40 -17.16
N LYS A 2 35.29 -15.78 -16.83
CA LYS A 2 34.73 -15.56 -15.47
C LYS A 2 35.57 -14.59 -14.59
N ASN A 3 35.07 -13.52 -13.99
CA ASN A 3 33.93 -13.44 -13.07
C ASN A 3 33.21 -12.09 -13.20
N LYS A 4 31.92 -12.12 -13.54
CA LYS A 4 30.99 -10.99 -13.40
C LYS A 4 30.08 -11.30 -12.21
N LEU A 5 30.60 -11.17 -10.98
CA LEU A 5 29.73 -11.18 -9.80
C LEU A 5 29.08 -9.81 -9.70
N LYS A 6 27.85 -9.75 -10.22
CA LYS A 6 26.91 -8.64 -10.06
C LYS A 6 26.82 -8.27 -8.58
N SER A 7 27.08 -7.00 -8.32
CA SER A 7 26.88 -6.30 -7.06
C SER A 7 25.59 -6.73 -6.36
N ARG A 8 25.74 -7.50 -5.28
CA ARG A 8 24.71 -7.61 -4.25
C ARG A 8 24.73 -6.26 -3.54
N LYS A 9 23.89 -5.32 -3.97
CA LYS A 9 23.60 -4.12 -3.18
C LYS A 9 22.98 -4.61 -1.89
N GLU A 10 23.82 -4.77 -0.87
CA GLU A 10 23.44 -4.69 0.53
C GLU A 10 22.79 -3.32 0.69
N ASN A 11 21.46 -3.31 0.53
CA ASN A 11 20.65 -2.19 0.96
C ASN A 11 20.64 -2.35 2.47
N GLU A 12 21.72 -1.89 3.11
CA GLU A 12 21.82 -1.68 4.54
C GLU A 12 20.49 -1.07 4.96
N GLY A 13 19.76 -1.84 5.76
CA GLY A 13 18.45 -1.47 6.25
C GLY A 13 18.59 -0.15 6.97
N LYS A 14 18.28 0.95 6.27
CA LYS A 14 17.84 2.17 6.90
C LYS A 14 16.75 1.73 7.84
N THR A 15 17.08 1.73 9.12
CA THR A 15 16.15 1.55 10.21
C THR A 15 15.12 2.64 10.04
N TRP A 16 14.02 2.28 9.40
CA TRP A 16 12.87 3.15 9.29
C TRP A 16 12.41 3.34 10.72
N LYS A 17 12.75 4.47 11.33
CA LYS A 17 11.91 5.11 12.35
C LYS A 17 10.59 5.50 11.66
N GLY A 18 9.86 4.53 11.14
CA GLY A 18 8.44 4.65 10.91
C GLY A 18 7.83 4.51 12.29
N ASN A 19 7.00 5.46 12.69
CA ASN A 19 6.16 5.33 13.87
C ASN A 19 5.69 3.88 13.98
N ASP A 20 5.97 3.19 15.09
CA ASP A 20 5.51 1.81 15.39
C ASP A 20 3.98 1.63 15.27
N ARG A 21 3.25 2.72 14.97
CA ARG A 21 1.82 2.75 14.74
C ARG A 21 1.42 2.63 13.28
N ASP A 22 2.19 3.09 12.30
CA ASP A 22 1.70 3.15 10.93
C ASP A 22 1.82 1.78 10.21
N PRO A 23 0.80 1.37 9.44
CA PRO A 23 0.85 0.12 8.69
C PRO A 23 1.97 0.17 7.66
N ASN A 24 2.70 -0.93 7.56
CA ASN A 24 3.78 -1.04 6.58
C ASN A 24 3.24 -1.08 5.13
N LYS A 25 4.16 -0.94 4.17
CA LYS A 25 3.81 -0.92 2.74
C LYS A 25 3.10 -2.20 2.25
N ALA A 26 3.40 -3.36 2.84
CA ALA A 26 2.74 -4.62 2.46
C ALA A 26 1.28 -4.62 2.90
N THR A 27 1.00 -4.14 4.12
CA THR A 27 -0.36 -3.94 4.63
C THR A 27 -1.15 -2.98 3.75
N LEU A 28 -0.60 -1.81 3.42
CA LEU A 28 -1.26 -0.84 2.54
C LEU A 28 -1.57 -1.43 1.15
N ASN A 29 -0.64 -2.20 0.58
CA ASN A 29 -0.87 -2.87 -0.70
C ASN A 29 -1.97 -3.94 -0.61
N HIS A 30 -2.05 -4.67 0.50
CA HIS A 30 -3.12 -5.63 0.75
C HIS A 30 -4.49 -4.95 0.82
N ILE A 31 -4.60 -3.86 1.58
CA ILE A 31 -5.83 -3.06 1.70
C ILE A 31 -6.29 -2.60 0.31
N GLN A 32 -5.36 -2.10 -0.50
CA GLN A 32 -5.66 -1.68 -1.87
C GLN A 32 -6.20 -2.82 -2.75
N GLN A 33 -5.61 -4.01 -2.68
CA GLN A 33 -6.10 -5.16 -3.45
C GLN A 33 -7.49 -5.60 -3.02
N GLN A 34 -7.77 -5.59 -1.71
CA GLN A 34 -9.11 -5.89 -1.19
C GLN A 34 -10.12 -4.84 -1.62
N ALA A 35 -9.77 -3.56 -1.52
CA ALA A 35 -10.59 -2.45 -1.99
C ALA A 35 -10.92 -2.57 -3.49
N GLN A 36 -9.93 -2.95 -4.31
CA GLN A 36 -10.14 -3.20 -5.75
C GLN A 36 -11.11 -4.34 -6.00
N LYS A 37 -10.93 -5.49 -5.34
CA LYS A 37 -11.86 -6.62 -5.46
C LYS A 37 -13.28 -6.25 -5.03
N MET A 38 -13.42 -5.51 -3.93
CA MET A 38 -14.72 -5.03 -3.47
C MET A 38 -15.34 -4.06 -4.47
N ALA A 39 -14.54 -3.21 -5.09
CA ALA A 39 -15.03 -2.29 -6.11
C ALA A 39 -15.44 -2.98 -7.41
N GLU A 40 -14.73 -4.03 -7.80
CA GLU A 40 -15.08 -4.87 -8.96
C GLU A 40 -16.39 -5.63 -8.73
N LEU A 41 -16.59 -6.17 -7.52
CA LEU A 41 -17.74 -7.01 -7.20
C LEU A 41 -18.98 -6.22 -6.78
N LEU A 42 -18.80 -5.15 -6.01
CA LEU A 42 -19.87 -4.43 -5.31
C LEU A 42 -19.95 -2.94 -5.71
N GLY A 43 -19.07 -2.48 -6.59
CA GLY A 43 -19.00 -1.10 -7.06
C GLY A 43 -18.00 -0.23 -6.28
N GLU A 44 -17.49 0.81 -6.95
CA GLU A 44 -16.37 1.64 -6.50
C GLU A 44 -16.55 2.22 -5.10
N LYS A 45 -17.77 2.63 -4.76
CA LYS A 45 -18.11 3.16 -3.44
C LYS A 45 -17.80 2.18 -2.30
N GLN A 46 -17.92 0.87 -2.55
CA GLN A 46 -17.59 -0.15 -1.55
C GLN A 46 -16.08 -0.30 -1.35
N GLY A 47 -15.29 -0.18 -2.43
CA GLY A 47 -13.83 -0.14 -2.31
C GLY A 47 -13.35 1.09 -1.54
N GLU A 48 -13.92 2.25 -1.81
CA GLU A 48 -13.60 3.48 -1.06
C GLU A 48 -13.99 3.39 0.42
N ASN A 49 -15.19 2.88 0.71
CA ASN A 49 -15.65 2.70 2.09
C ASN A 49 -14.73 1.73 2.84
N TYR A 50 -14.34 0.63 2.21
CA TYR A 50 -13.40 -0.33 2.79
C TYR A 50 -12.05 0.32 3.15
N ILE A 51 -11.50 1.19 2.30
CA ILE A 51 -10.26 1.93 2.60
C ILE A 51 -10.46 2.85 3.81
N LYS A 52 -11.57 3.60 3.85
CA LYS A 52 -11.88 4.52 4.96
C LYS A 52 -12.07 3.78 6.28
N ASP A 53 -12.78 2.66 6.26
CA ASP A 53 -13.04 1.85 7.45
C ASP A 53 -11.76 1.17 7.95
N THR A 54 -10.97 0.60 7.04
CA THR A 54 -9.73 -0.11 7.38
C THR A 54 -8.63 0.82 7.86
N LEU A 55 -8.57 2.05 7.34
CA LEU A 55 -7.59 3.07 7.73
C LEU A 55 -8.16 4.09 8.71
N LYS A 56 -9.28 3.80 9.38
CA LYS A 56 -9.90 4.71 10.35
C LYS A 56 -8.96 5.08 11.49
N GLU A 57 -8.08 4.17 11.89
CA GLU A 57 -7.05 4.39 12.92
C GLU A 57 -5.87 5.23 12.41
N TRP A 58 -5.72 5.38 11.09
CA TRP A 58 -4.67 6.15 10.41
C TRP A 58 -5.27 7.16 9.42
N PRO A 59 -6.00 8.17 9.91
CA PRO A 59 -6.73 9.11 9.04
C PRO A 59 -5.82 9.88 8.08
N HIS A 60 -4.54 10.07 8.42
CA HIS A 60 -3.56 10.71 7.54
C HIS A 60 -3.22 9.87 6.31
N LEU A 61 -3.41 8.55 6.34
CA LEU A 61 -3.16 7.64 5.22
C LEU A 61 -4.36 7.55 4.26
N ILE A 62 -5.59 7.78 4.77
CA ILE A 62 -6.83 7.64 4.00
C ILE A 62 -6.77 8.45 2.69
N LYS A 63 -6.38 9.72 2.76
CA LYS A 63 -6.34 10.60 1.58
C LYS A 63 -5.41 10.03 0.49
N GLY A 64 -4.20 9.64 0.87
CA GLY A 64 -3.21 9.10 -0.07
C GLY A 64 -3.61 7.75 -0.65
N GLU A 65 -4.27 6.90 0.14
CA GLU A 65 -4.75 5.60 -0.33
C GLU A 65 -5.98 5.72 -1.23
N LEU A 66 -6.90 6.66 -0.97
CA LEU A 66 -8.02 6.96 -1.87
C LEU A 66 -7.53 7.52 -3.21
N GLU A 67 -6.54 8.40 -3.23
CA GLU A 67 -5.95 8.91 -4.48
C GLU A 67 -5.30 7.80 -5.32
N LYS A 68 -4.60 6.86 -4.67
CA LYS A 68 -4.02 5.69 -5.35
C LYS A 68 -5.08 4.74 -5.89
N PHE A 69 -6.17 4.60 -5.15
CA PHE A 69 -7.29 3.76 -5.54
C PHE A 69 -7.98 4.32 -6.80
N GLY A 70 -8.30 5.62 -6.81
CA GLY A 70 -8.92 6.28 -7.97
C GLY A 70 -8.02 6.32 -9.22
N LYS A 71 -6.70 6.52 -9.05
CA LYS A 71 -5.75 6.56 -10.19
C LYS A 71 -5.56 5.22 -10.90
N ARG A 72 -5.87 4.08 -10.27
CA ARG A 72 -5.72 2.77 -10.91
C ARG A 72 -6.82 2.44 -11.92
N LYS A 73 -7.85 3.27 -12.03
CA LYS A 73 -8.92 3.15 -13.03
C LYS A 73 -8.90 4.26 -14.10
N ALA A 74 -7.99 5.23 -14.01
CA ALA A 74 -7.81 6.28 -15.01
C ALA A 74 -6.89 5.82 -16.15
#